data_AF-A0A9C7PNI2-F1
#
_entry.id   AF-A0A9C7PNI2-F1
#
_cell.length_a   1.000
_cell.length_b   1.000
_cell.length_c   1.000
_cell.angle_alpha   90.00
_cell.angle_beta   90.00
_cell.angle_gamma   90.00
#
_symmetry.space_group_name_H-M   'P 1'
#
loop_
_entity.id
_entity.type
_entity.pdbx_description
1 polymer ?
#
loop_
_entity_poly.entity_id
_entity_poly.type
_entity_poly.pdbx_seq_one_letter_code
_entity_poly.pdbx_strand_id
1 'polypeptide(L)' 'MEQLRKLAEEVGVAYFGDGDEVLAIARDAVAHATTQAMDVVIIDTAGRLHVDDEMMTEISRIYNEVSPVETLFVGPTA' A
#
# COMPACT_ATOMS: atom_id res chain seq x y z
N MET A 1 0.44 -4.23 -9.34
CA MET A 1 1.44 -3.31 -9.92
C MET A 1 0.90 -2.55 -11.12
N GLU A 2 0.77 -3.15 -12.31
CA GLU A 2 0.40 -2.41 -13.54
C GLU A 2 -0.96 -1.69 -13.47
N GLN A 3 -1.98 -2.30 -12.85
CA GLN A 3 -3.30 -1.70 -12.69
C GLN A 3 -3.24 -0.39 -11.88
N LEU A 4 -2.62 -0.42 -10.69
CA LEU A 4 -2.55 0.74 -9.81
C LEU A 4 -1.75 1.88 -10.45
N ARG A 5 -0.67 1.55 -11.17
CA ARG A 5 0.12 2.54 -11.93
C ARG A 5 -0.71 3.24 -13.00
N LYS A 6 -1.50 2.48 -13.78
CA LYS A 6 -2.40 3.07 -14.79
C LYS A 6 -3.46 3.96 -14.16
N LEU A 7 -4.08 3.51 -13.07
CA LEU A 7 -5.08 4.31 -12.36
C LEU A 7 -4.47 5.62 -11.84
N ALA A 8 -3.26 5.57 -11.28
CA ALA A 8 -2.55 6.75 -10.79
C ALA A 8 -2.27 7.76 -11.92
N GLU A 9 -1.85 7.27 -13.09
CA GLU A 9 -1.66 8.09 -14.29
C GLU A 9 -2.97 8.73 -14.77
N GLU A 10 -4.07 7.96 -14.83
CA GLU A 10 -5.39 8.44 -15.27
C GLU A 10 -5.94 9.56 -14.37
N VAL A 11 -5.71 9.48 -13.06
CA VAL A 11 -6.21 10.48 -12.10
C VAL A 11 -5.17 11.53 -11.71
N GLY A 12 -3.96 11.47 -12.28
CA GLY A 12 -2.91 12.47 -12.11
C GLY A 12 -2.27 12.49 -10.72
N VAL A 13 -2.14 11.33 -10.06
CA VAL A 13 -1.49 11.21 -8.74
C VAL A 13 -0.16 10.47 -8.84
N ALA A 14 0.74 10.70 -7.88
CA ALA A 14 2.02 10.01 -7.83
C ALA A 14 1.83 8.50 -7.58
N TYR A 15 2.68 7.70 -8.21
CA TYR A 15 2.73 6.25 -8.02
C TYR A 15 4.09 5.85 -7.43
N PHE A 16 4.07 4.97 -6.44
CA PHE A 16 5.25 4.33 -5.87
C PHE A 16 4.95 2.83 -5.71
N GLY A 17 5.85 1.96 -6.12
CA GLY A 17 5.60 0.52 -6.01
C GLY A 17 6.57 -0.41 -6.72
N ASP A 18 7.47 0.09 -7.57
CA ASP A 18 8.34 -0.77 -8.37
C ASP A 18 9.35 -1.53 -7.48
N GLY A 19 9.21 -2.86 -7.40
CA GLY A 19 10.06 -3.74 -6.61
C GLY A 19 9.38 -5.06 -6.23
N ASP A 20 10.14 -5.98 -5.63
CA ASP A 20 9.63 -7.30 -5.21
C ASP A 20 9.46 -7.41 -3.68
N GLU A 21 10.14 -6.57 -2.90
CA GLU A 21 10.10 -6.63 -1.43
C GLU A 21 9.06 -5.66 -0.85
N VAL A 22 7.88 -6.19 -0.51
CA VAL A 22 6.70 -5.42 -0.08
C VAL A 22 6.99 -4.49 1.10
N LEU A 23 7.75 -4.96 2.10
CA LEU A 23 8.13 -4.15 3.25
C LEU A 23 9.01 -2.95 2.88
N ALA A 24 10.00 -3.17 2.00
CA ALA A 24 10.86 -2.10 1.52
C ALA A 24 10.05 -1.07 0.72
N ILE A 25 9.14 -1.53 -0.15
CA ILE A 25 8.25 -0.64 -0.93
C ILE A 25 7.43 0.24 0.00
N ALA A 26 6.79 -0.32 1.02
CA ALA A 26 5.94 0.43 1.94
C ALA A 26 6.74 1.49 2.73
N ARG A 27 7.89 1.10 3.29
CA ARG A 27 8.78 2.02 4.01
C ARG A 27 9.30 3.14 3.10
N ASP A 28 9.77 2.79 1.91
CA ASP A 28 10.39 3.73 1.00
C ASP A 28 9.35 4.68 0.37
N ALA A 29 8.10 4.22 0.18
CA ALA A 29 6.98 5.08 -0.22
C ALA A 29 6.70 6.19 0.80
N VAL A 30 6.67 5.84 2.09
CA VAL A 30 6.48 6.84 3.18
C VAL A 30 7.65 7.81 3.25
N ALA A 31 8.88 7.32 3.13
CA ALA A 31 10.07 8.16 3.08
C ALA A 31 10.03 9.11 1.87
N HIS A 32 9.70 8.60 0.69
CA HIS A 32 9.56 9.39 -0.53
C HIS A 32 8.51 10.49 -0.37
N ALA A 33 7.30 10.14 0.07
CA ALA A 33 6.22 11.08 0.33
C ALA A 33 6.63 12.19 1.32
N THR A 34 7.35 11.83 2.38
CA THR A 34 7.90 12.80 3.35
C THR A 34 8.87 13.76 2.68
N THR A 35 9.80 13.26 1.86
CA THR A 35 10.77 14.13 1.15
C THR A 35 10.12 15.04 0.12
N GLN A 36 9.00 14.61 -0.47
CA GLN A 36 8.24 15.37 -1.47
C GLN A 36 7.13 16.24 -0.84
N ALA A 37 7.03 16.29 0.48
CA ALA A 37 5.99 17.01 1.22
C ALA A 37 4.57 16.65 0.77
N MET A 38 4.31 15.36 0.53
CA MET A 38 2.98 14.85 0.26
C MET A 38 2.20 14.69 1.57
N ASP A 39 0.94 15.13 1.58
CA ASP A 39 0.09 15.07 2.77
C ASP A 39 -0.48 13.67 3.05
N VAL A 40 -0.69 12.88 1.99
CA VAL A 40 -1.40 11.60 2.04
C VAL A 40 -0.63 10.53 1.29
N VAL A 41 -0.51 9.36 1.92
CA VAL A 41 0.01 8.12 1.31
C VAL A 41 -1.06 7.05 1.44
N ILE A 42 -1.43 6.43 0.32
CA ILE A 42 -2.34 5.27 0.30
C ILE A 42 -1.50 4.04 -0.03
N ILE A 43 -1.48 3.07 0.87
CA ILE A 43 -0.82 1.79 0.67
C ILE A 43 -1.88 0.77 0.27
N ASP A 44 -1.85 0.37 -1.00
CA ASP A 44 -2.72 -0.68 -1.54
C ASP A 44 -2.08 -2.06 -1.32
N THR A 45 -2.81 -2.95 -0.66
CA THR A 45 -2.34 -4.31 -0.33
C THR A 45 -3.05 -5.37 -1.15
N ALA A 46 -2.37 -6.50 -1.35
CA ALA A 46 -2.95 -7.79 -1.76
C ALA A 46 -4.43 -8.01 -1.36
N GLY A 47 -5.40 -7.99 -2.27
CA GLY A 47 -6.78 -8.44 -1.96
C GLY A 47 -6.87 -9.97 -1.82
N ARG A 48 -7.72 -10.50 -0.92
CA ARG A 48 -7.89 -11.95 -0.73
C ARG A 48 -9.34 -12.41 -0.56
N LEU A 49 -9.65 -13.54 -1.21
CA LEU A 49 -10.92 -14.28 -1.08
C LEU A 49 -10.92 -15.25 0.12
N HIS A 50 -9.75 -15.73 0.52
CA HIS A 50 -9.54 -16.56 1.71
C HIS A 50 -8.34 -15.99 2.47
N VAL A 51 -8.52 -15.70 3.75
CA VAL A 51 -7.45 -15.21 4.63
C VAL A 51 -6.45 -16.34 4.84
N ASP A 52 -5.18 -16.10 4.52
CA ASP A 52 -4.06 -17.02 4.75
C ASP A 52 -3.11 -16.38 5.77
N ASP A 53 -2.61 -17.19 6.71
CA ASP A 53 -1.79 -16.78 7.84
C ASP A 53 -0.48 -16.10 7.40
N GLU A 54 0.10 -16.55 6.29
CA GLU A 54 1.31 -15.95 5.73
C GLU A 54 1.07 -14.50 5.29
N MET A 55 -0.10 -14.22 4.69
CA MET A 55 -0.47 -12.84 4.35
C MET A 55 -0.71 -12.00 5.58
N MET A 56 -1.50 -12.51 6.53
CA MET A 56 -1.84 -11.71 7.70
C MET A 56 -0.57 -11.35 8.46
N THR A 57 0.43 -12.22 8.42
CA THR A 57 1.78 -11.93 8.89
C THR A 57 2.43 -10.81 8.08
N GLU A 58 2.40 -10.85 6.75
CA GLU A 58 2.93 -9.78 5.88
C GLU A 58 2.23 -8.42 6.12
N ILE A 59 0.90 -8.38 6.15
CA ILE A 59 0.13 -7.17 6.45
C ILE A 59 0.47 -6.64 7.84
N SER A 60 0.60 -7.52 8.84
CA SER A 60 1.01 -7.12 10.19
C SER A 60 2.42 -6.51 10.19
N ARG A 61 3.34 -7.03 9.37
CA ARG A 61 4.68 -6.45 9.24
C ARG A 61 4.62 -5.07 8.59
N ILE A 62 3.85 -4.89 7.51
CA ILE A 62 3.65 -3.60 6.86
C ILE A 62 3.08 -2.59 7.85
N TYR A 63 2.01 -2.97 8.56
CA TYR A 63 1.36 -2.13 9.56
C TYR A 63 2.35 -1.63 10.63
N ASN A 64 3.19 -2.53 11.16
CA ASN A 64 4.19 -2.16 12.17
C ASN A 64 5.30 -1.28 11.59
N GLU A 65 5.73 -1.53 10.36
CA GLU A 65 6.80 -0.79 9.70
C GLU A 65 6.41 0.68 9.43
N VAL A 66 5.19 0.89 8.91
CA VAL A 66 4.74 2.23 8.47
C VAL A 66 3.82 2.93 9.45
N SER A 67 3.28 2.21 10.45
CA SER A 67 2.38 2.73 11.50
C SER A 67 1.28 3.64 10.93
N PRO A 68 0.39 3.11 10.08
CA PRO A 68 -0.60 3.92 9.37
C PRO A 68 -1.61 4.52 10.37
N VAL A 69 -2.02 5.76 10.10
CA VAL A 69 -2.98 6.49 10.96
C VAL A 69 -4.41 5.98 10.81
N GLU A 70 -4.74 5.39 9.66
CA GLU A 70 -6.03 4.76 9.38
C GLU A 70 -5.84 3.43 8.65
N THR A 71 -6.74 2.49 8.86
CA THR A 71 -6.79 1.21 8.15
C THR A 71 -8.21 0.96 7.67
N LEU A 72 -8.38 0.83 6.36
CA LEU A 72 -9.68 0.65 5.71
C LEU A 72 -9.85 -0.80 5.24
N PHE A 73 -10.91 -1.46 5.72
CA PHE A 73 -11.29 -2.77 5.21
C PHE A 73 -12.23 -2.62 4.00
N VAL A 74 -11.83 -3.18 2.86
CA VAL A 74 -12.63 -3.18 1.63
C VAL A 74 -13.14 -4.60 1.39
N GLY A 75 -14.44 -4.80 1.61
CA GLY A 75 -15.12 -6.08 1.43
C GLY A 75 -16.25 -6.00 0.38
N PRO A 76 -16.81 -7.15 -0.02
CA PRO A 76 -17.96 -7.17 -0.93
C PRO A 76 -19.14 -6.42 -0.30
N THR A 77 -19.87 -5.69 -1.13
CA THR A 77 -21.14 -5.07 -0.76
C THR A 77 -22.15 -6.17 -0.40
N ALA A 78 -22.87 -5.99 0.71
CA ALA A 78 -23.96 -6.90 1.12
C ALA A 78 -25.08 -6.97 0.08
#